data_AF-A0AAD5QRQ2-F1
#
_entry.id   AF-A0AAD5QRQ2-F1
#
_cell.length_a   1.000
_cell.length_b   1.000
_cell.length_c   1.000
_cell.angle_alpha   90.00
_cell.angle_beta   90.00
_cell.angle_gamma   90.00
#
_symmetry.space_group_name_H-M   'P 1'
#
loop_
_entity.id
_entity.type
_entity.pdbx_description
1 polymer ?
#
loop_
_entity_poly.entity_id
_entity_poly.type
_entity_poly.pdbx_seq_one_letter_code
_entity_poly.pdbx_strand_id
1 'polypeptide(L)'
;MKEKGVSNDEIAAKVQEFIEEITDEKKKAMALRASAACKKIHTITKRFRRDHHHEHTLDEALEKYLTWLTEEQKSEVKTIYEGGNREAVYKKVLEFFDAASGETKAKASMELKSACKHYMKDTIGDENVEKIEEMKEKGVSNDEIAAKVQEFIEEITDEKKKAMALRASAACKKIHSITKRFRRNLHHHDHKFEEAMQKFLTLVE
;
A
#
# COMPACT_ATOMS: atom_id res chain seq x y z
N MET A 1 7.88 23.42 -3.75
CA MET A 1 7.72 23.00 -5.17
C MET A 1 7.40 21.51 -5.28
N LYS A 2 8.17 20.65 -4.61
CA LYS A 2 7.92 19.20 -4.54
C LYS A 2 6.54 18.81 -3.97
N GLU A 3 6.08 19.51 -2.91
CA GLU A 3 4.75 19.32 -2.31
C GLU A 3 3.58 19.74 -3.22
N LYS A 4 3.86 20.46 -4.31
CA LYS A 4 2.86 20.89 -5.31
C LYS A 4 2.83 19.98 -6.55
N GLY A 5 3.48 18.80 -6.50
CA GLY A 5 3.50 17.85 -7.61
C GLY A 5 4.37 18.25 -8.81
N VAL A 6 5.21 19.28 -8.68
CA VAL A 6 6.11 19.75 -9.75
C VAL A 6 7.14 18.68 -10.06
N SER A 7 7.41 18.43 -11.34
CA SER A 7 8.33 17.37 -11.75
C SER A 7 9.76 17.63 -11.28
N ASN A 8 10.53 16.58 -11.04
CA ASN A 8 11.94 16.72 -10.64
C ASN A 8 12.79 17.47 -11.69
N ASP A 9 12.39 17.43 -12.97
CA ASP A 9 13.08 18.13 -14.05
C ASP A 9 12.78 19.64 -14.01
N GLU A 10 11.55 20.03 -13.72
CA GLU A 10 11.18 21.44 -13.49
C GLU A 10 11.82 21.99 -12.19
N ILE A 11 11.92 21.18 -11.14
CA ILE A 11 12.64 21.55 -9.92
C ILE A 11 14.13 21.73 -10.22
N ALA A 12 14.73 20.85 -11.03
CA ALA A 12 16.13 20.96 -11.42
C ALA A 12 16.42 22.20 -12.28
N ALA A 13 15.50 22.54 -13.19
CA ALA A 13 15.59 23.77 -13.99
C ALA A 13 15.57 25.02 -13.10
N LYS A 14 14.63 25.10 -12.15
CA LYS A 14 14.56 26.23 -11.21
C LYS A 14 15.78 26.32 -10.27
N VAL A 15 16.31 25.18 -9.84
CA VAL A 15 17.56 25.16 -9.07
C VAL A 15 18.73 25.71 -9.88
N GLN A 16 18.79 25.42 -11.18
CA GLN A 16 19.82 25.96 -12.07
C GLN A 16 19.70 27.48 -12.24
N GLU A 17 18.48 28.00 -12.42
CA GLU A 17 18.21 29.45 -12.48
C GLU A 17 18.71 30.16 -11.21
N PHE A 18 18.38 29.64 -10.01
CA PHE A 18 18.85 30.23 -8.75
C PHE A 18 20.38 30.17 -8.58
N ILE A 19 21.05 29.18 -9.18
CA ILE A 19 22.52 29.07 -9.13
C ILE A 19 23.16 30.11 -10.05
N GLU A 20 22.53 30.44 -11.17
CA GLU A 20 23.03 31.43 -12.12
C GLU A 20 23.00 32.85 -11.53
N GLU A 21 22.02 33.15 -10.68
CA GLU A 21 21.89 34.40 -9.92
C GLU A 21 22.94 34.58 -8.81
N ILE A 22 23.68 33.52 -8.43
CA ILE A 22 24.75 33.62 -7.42
C ILE A 22 25.95 34.37 -8.02
N THR A 23 26.31 35.50 -7.42
CA THR A 23 27.45 36.34 -7.82
C THR A 23 28.78 35.89 -7.20
N ASP A 24 28.74 35.19 -6.06
CA ASP A 24 29.92 34.64 -5.40
C ASP A 24 30.36 33.35 -6.10
N GLU A 25 31.48 33.42 -6.84
CA GLU A 25 32.03 32.32 -7.62
C GLU A 25 32.28 31.04 -6.81
N LYS A 26 32.69 31.16 -5.54
CA LYS A 26 32.92 29.98 -4.68
C LYS A 26 31.60 29.32 -4.29
N LYS A 27 30.59 30.12 -3.94
CA LYS A 27 29.24 29.62 -3.61
C LYS A 27 28.54 29.05 -4.83
N LYS A 28 28.71 29.69 -6.00
CA LYS A 28 28.18 29.22 -7.28
C LYS A 28 28.76 27.86 -7.65
N ALA A 29 30.08 27.69 -7.57
CA ALA A 29 30.74 26.42 -7.82
C ALA A 29 30.34 25.32 -6.82
N MET A 30 30.08 25.68 -5.56
CA MET A 30 29.57 24.74 -4.56
C MET A 30 28.12 24.32 -4.87
N ALA A 31 27.26 25.27 -5.22
CA ALA A 31 25.86 25.02 -5.54
C ALA A 31 25.68 24.19 -6.84
N LEU A 32 26.54 24.41 -7.85
CA LEU A 32 26.61 23.57 -9.05
C LEU A 32 26.96 22.11 -8.73
N ARG A 33 27.93 21.88 -7.83
CA ARG A 33 28.29 20.51 -7.42
C ARG A 33 27.17 19.84 -6.62
N ALA A 34 26.55 20.57 -5.69
CA ALA A 34 25.45 20.07 -4.88
C ALA A 34 24.22 19.71 -5.73
N SER A 35 23.81 20.58 -6.66
CA SER A 35 22.67 20.34 -7.55
C SER A 35 22.89 19.14 -8.47
N ALA A 36 24.09 18.98 -9.02
CA ALA A 36 24.45 17.81 -9.83
C ALA A 36 24.41 16.50 -9.03
N ALA A 37 24.88 16.52 -7.77
CA ALA A 37 24.82 15.37 -6.87
C ALA A 37 23.36 15.04 -6.50
N CYS A 38 22.55 16.04 -6.13
CA CYS A 38 21.13 15.88 -5.82
C CYS A 38 20.36 15.32 -7.01
N LYS A 39 20.60 15.80 -8.24
CA LYS A 39 19.96 15.28 -9.47
C LYS A 39 20.29 13.80 -9.68
N LYS A 40 21.56 13.40 -9.48
CA LYS A 40 21.98 11.99 -9.58
C LYS A 40 21.30 11.11 -8.54
N ILE A 41 21.29 11.53 -7.27
CA ILE A 41 20.62 10.79 -6.18
C ILE A 41 19.14 10.62 -6.50
N HIS A 42 18.44 11.70 -6.86
CA HIS A 42 17.02 11.63 -7.19
C HIS A 42 16.73 10.75 -8.41
N THR A 43 17.60 10.74 -9.41
CA THR A 43 17.48 9.87 -10.59
C THR A 43 17.71 8.40 -10.23
N ILE A 44 18.65 8.11 -9.34
CA ILE A 44 18.93 6.77 -8.82
C ILE A 44 17.75 6.28 -7.97
N THR A 45 17.24 7.10 -7.05
CA THR A 45 16.04 6.77 -6.26
C THR A 45 14.81 6.58 -7.16
N LYS A 46 14.66 7.35 -8.25
CA LYS A 46 13.58 7.15 -9.24
C LYS A 46 13.72 5.82 -9.98
N ARG A 47 14.95 5.37 -10.27
CA ARG A 47 15.21 4.05 -10.86
C ARG A 47 14.86 2.93 -9.90
N PHE A 48 15.32 2.99 -8.65
CA PHE A 48 14.92 2.02 -7.62
C PHE A 48 13.41 1.98 -7.38
N ARG A 49 12.72 3.13 -7.45
CA ARG A 49 11.25 3.19 -7.34
C ARG A 49 10.50 2.65 -8.56
N ARG A 50 11.11 2.69 -9.76
CA ARG A 50 10.51 2.12 -11.00
C ARG A 50 10.75 0.62 -11.13
N ASP A 51 11.84 0.10 -10.58
CA ASP A 51 12.19 -1.32 -10.66
C ASP A 51 11.37 -2.21 -9.71
N HIS A 52 10.47 -1.63 -8.90
CA HIS A 52 9.44 -2.38 -8.17
C HIS A 52 8.15 -2.54 -8.96
N HIS A 53 8.22 -2.74 -10.29
CA HIS A 53 7.14 -3.41 -11.01
C HIS A 53 7.16 -4.91 -10.67
N HIS A 54 6.87 -5.25 -9.41
CA HIS A 54 6.57 -6.62 -9.06
C HIS A 54 5.24 -6.95 -9.73
N GLU A 55 5.27 -7.81 -10.75
CA GLU A 55 4.04 -8.40 -11.25
C GLU A 55 3.47 -9.21 -10.09
N HIS A 56 2.34 -8.77 -9.51
CA HIS A 56 1.69 -9.49 -8.42
C HIS A 56 1.23 -10.85 -8.92
N THR A 57 2.06 -11.87 -8.72
CA THR A 57 1.69 -13.24 -9.01
C THR A 57 0.72 -13.71 -7.93
N LEU A 58 -0.18 -14.63 -8.31
CA LEU A 58 -1.05 -15.28 -7.35
C LEU A 58 -0.23 -16.02 -6.28
N ASP A 59 0.91 -16.58 -6.65
CA ASP A 59 1.79 -17.29 -5.72
C ASP A 59 2.32 -16.37 -4.62
N GLU A 60 2.72 -15.14 -4.95
CA GLU A 60 3.09 -14.14 -3.94
C GLU A 60 1.91 -13.80 -3.01
N ALA A 61 0.71 -13.68 -3.56
CA ALA A 61 -0.49 -13.45 -2.76
C ALA A 61 -0.83 -14.63 -1.83
N LEU A 62 -0.64 -15.87 -2.31
CA LEU A 62 -0.88 -17.09 -1.56
C LEU A 62 0.12 -17.29 -0.42
N GLU A 63 1.38 -16.94 -0.65
CA GLU A 63 2.45 -17.07 0.33
C GLU A 63 2.46 -15.96 1.38
N LYS A 64 2.09 -14.72 1.01
CA LYS A 64 2.18 -13.57 1.93
C LYS A 64 0.86 -13.17 2.58
N TYR A 65 -0.26 -13.32 1.86
CA TYR A 65 -1.53 -12.69 2.23
C TYR A 65 -2.70 -13.67 2.42
N LEU A 66 -2.51 -14.94 2.08
CA LEU A 66 -3.53 -15.99 2.18
C LEU A 66 -3.03 -17.22 2.93
N THR A 67 -2.15 -17.04 3.92
CA THR A 67 -1.57 -18.15 4.71
C THR A 67 -2.58 -18.74 5.70
N TRP A 68 -3.73 -18.09 5.87
CA TRP A 68 -4.88 -18.57 6.64
C TRP A 68 -5.79 -19.53 5.88
N LEU A 69 -5.60 -19.68 4.55
CA LEU A 69 -6.31 -20.68 3.75
C LEU A 69 -5.71 -22.07 3.95
N THR A 70 -6.56 -23.10 3.87
CA THR A 70 -6.10 -24.49 3.80
C THR A 70 -5.49 -24.80 2.44
N GLU A 71 -4.71 -25.88 2.34
CA GLU A 71 -4.08 -26.27 1.07
C GLU A 71 -5.12 -26.58 -0.02
N GLU A 72 -6.28 -27.13 0.35
CA GLU A 72 -7.40 -27.34 -0.58
C GLU A 72 -7.98 -26.02 -1.08
N GLN A 73 -8.16 -25.04 -0.20
CA GLN A 73 -8.65 -23.70 -0.56
C GLN A 73 -7.65 -22.95 -1.45
N LYS A 74 -6.35 -23.08 -1.17
CA LYS A 74 -5.28 -22.52 -2.02
C LYS A 74 -5.28 -23.17 -3.40
N SER A 75 -5.46 -24.49 -3.48
CA SER A 75 -5.58 -25.21 -4.75
C SER A 75 -6.77 -24.72 -5.57
N GLU A 76 -7.94 -24.55 -4.96
CA GLU A 76 -9.14 -24.02 -5.64
C GLU A 76 -8.90 -22.60 -6.19
N VAL A 77 -8.24 -21.73 -5.41
CA VAL A 77 -7.85 -20.39 -5.85
C VAL A 77 -6.87 -20.43 -7.03
N LYS A 78 -5.88 -21.35 -7.01
CA LYS A 78 -4.95 -21.55 -8.13
C LYS A 78 -5.66 -21.97 -9.41
N THR A 79 -6.57 -22.94 -9.34
CA THR A 79 -7.33 -23.40 -10.51
C THR A 79 -8.16 -22.28 -11.14
N ILE A 80 -8.80 -21.43 -10.33
CA ILE A 80 -9.58 -20.29 -10.85
C ILE A 80 -8.67 -19.25 -11.52
N TYR A 81 -7.48 -19.03 -10.96
CA TYR A 81 -6.50 -18.09 -11.52
C TYR A 81 -5.93 -18.57 -12.86
N GLU A 82 -5.62 -19.86 -12.98
CA GLU A 82 -5.17 -20.50 -14.24
C GLU A 82 -6.23 -20.40 -15.34
N GLY A 83 -7.52 -20.44 -14.96
CA GLY A 83 -8.64 -20.16 -15.86
C GLY A 83 -8.74 -18.71 -16.35
N GLY A 84 -7.83 -17.82 -15.93
CA GLY A 84 -7.75 -16.43 -16.36
C GLY A 84 -8.77 -15.49 -15.70
N ASN A 85 -9.62 -16.01 -14.80
CA ASN A 85 -10.68 -15.23 -14.16
C ASN A 85 -10.23 -14.66 -12.81
N ARG A 86 -9.49 -13.54 -12.86
CA ARG A 86 -9.03 -12.84 -11.65
C ARG A 86 -10.18 -12.38 -10.75
N GLU A 87 -11.34 -12.05 -11.31
CA GLU A 87 -12.51 -11.62 -10.53
C GLU A 87 -13.08 -12.77 -9.69
N ALA A 88 -13.15 -13.96 -10.27
CA ALA A 88 -13.59 -15.15 -9.56
C ALA A 88 -12.62 -15.51 -8.41
N VAL A 89 -11.32 -15.28 -8.56
CA VAL A 89 -10.34 -15.43 -7.47
C VAL A 89 -10.67 -14.51 -6.29
N TYR A 90 -10.85 -13.21 -6.54
CA TYR A 90 -11.18 -12.26 -5.48
C TYR A 90 -12.49 -12.62 -4.77
N LYS A 91 -13.50 -13.00 -5.55
CA LYS A 91 -14.80 -13.43 -5.00
C LYS A 91 -14.64 -14.65 -4.11
N LYS A 92 -13.89 -15.67 -4.55
CA LYS A 92 -13.67 -16.90 -3.79
C LYS A 92 -12.90 -16.66 -2.49
N VAL A 93 -11.86 -15.83 -2.52
CA VAL A 93 -11.12 -15.43 -1.31
C VAL A 93 -12.02 -14.72 -0.31
N LEU A 94 -12.91 -13.84 -0.78
CA LEU A 94 -13.89 -13.17 0.09
C LEU A 94 -14.94 -14.13 0.65
N GLU A 95 -15.36 -15.14 -0.11
CA GLU A 95 -16.26 -16.21 0.38
C GLU A 95 -15.59 -17.01 1.51
N PHE A 96 -14.32 -17.42 1.35
CA PHE A 96 -13.57 -18.07 2.41
C PHE A 96 -13.41 -17.18 3.65
N PHE A 97 -13.20 -15.88 3.45
CA PHE A 97 -13.07 -14.93 4.55
C PHE A 97 -14.38 -14.75 5.32
N ASP A 98 -15.51 -14.69 4.61
CA ASP A 98 -16.83 -14.59 5.21
C ASP A 98 -17.16 -15.86 6.03
N ALA A 99 -16.80 -17.04 5.50
CA ALA A 99 -16.97 -18.33 6.16
C ALA A 99 -16.00 -18.56 7.35
N ALA A 100 -14.82 -17.94 7.32
CA ALA A 100 -13.85 -18.05 8.42
C ALA A 100 -14.43 -17.48 9.73
N SER A 101 -14.04 -18.08 10.86
CA SER A 101 -14.43 -17.66 12.21
C SER A 101 -13.24 -17.76 13.16
N GLY A 102 -13.40 -17.21 14.37
CA GLY A 102 -12.37 -17.28 15.43
C GLY A 102 -11.02 -16.68 15.02
N GLU A 103 -9.95 -17.39 15.41
CA GLU A 103 -8.56 -17.00 15.16
C GLU A 103 -8.22 -16.94 13.67
N THR A 104 -8.74 -17.88 12.87
CA THR A 104 -8.55 -17.87 11.41
C THR A 104 -9.09 -16.59 10.79
N LYS A 105 -10.26 -16.10 11.23
CA LYS A 105 -10.81 -14.84 10.72
C LYS A 105 -10.02 -13.61 11.16
N ALA A 106 -9.44 -13.64 12.37
CA ALA A 106 -8.56 -12.59 12.84
C ALA A 106 -7.28 -12.52 12.01
N LYS A 107 -6.62 -13.66 11.80
CA LYS A 107 -5.44 -13.81 10.92
C LYS A 107 -5.75 -13.35 9.49
N ALA A 108 -6.86 -13.84 8.92
CA ALA A 108 -7.32 -13.43 7.60
C ALA A 108 -7.57 -11.92 7.49
N SER A 109 -8.16 -11.31 8.53
CA SER A 109 -8.40 -9.87 8.55
C SER A 109 -7.11 -9.06 8.54
N MET A 110 -6.05 -9.53 9.21
CA MET A 110 -4.75 -8.86 9.23
C MET A 110 -4.04 -8.99 7.88
N GLU A 111 -3.97 -10.21 7.34
CA GLU A 111 -3.30 -10.48 6.08
C GLU A 111 -4.00 -9.79 4.90
N LEU A 112 -5.32 -9.84 4.82
CA LEU A 112 -6.09 -9.17 3.76
C LEU A 112 -5.99 -7.64 3.84
N LYS A 113 -5.85 -7.05 5.03
CA LYS A 113 -5.56 -5.61 5.15
C LYS A 113 -4.16 -5.27 4.64
N SER A 114 -3.18 -6.12 4.93
CA SER A 114 -1.83 -5.96 4.42
C SER A 114 -1.80 -6.04 2.89
N ALA A 115 -2.54 -7.00 2.33
CA ALA A 115 -2.76 -7.11 0.89
C ALA A 115 -3.39 -5.83 0.33
N CYS A 116 -4.45 -5.31 0.96
CA CYS A 116 -5.07 -4.06 0.56
C CYS A 116 -4.09 -2.89 0.54
N LYS A 117 -3.24 -2.75 1.56
CA LYS A 117 -2.20 -1.71 1.56
C LYS A 117 -1.24 -1.88 0.38
N HIS A 118 -0.77 -3.10 0.14
CA HIS A 118 0.16 -3.42 -0.94
C HIS A 118 -0.46 -3.10 -2.31
N TYR A 119 -1.59 -3.71 -2.66
CA TYR A 119 -2.23 -3.49 -3.97
C TYR A 119 -2.68 -2.05 -4.21
N MET A 120 -3.12 -1.33 -3.17
CA MET A 120 -3.43 0.09 -3.30
C MET A 120 -2.16 0.91 -3.57
N LYS A 121 -1.03 0.55 -2.95
CA LYS A 121 0.25 1.23 -3.17
C LYS A 121 0.68 1.15 -4.65
N ASP A 122 0.51 -0.01 -5.27
CA ASP A 122 0.88 -0.22 -6.68
C ASP A 122 -0.11 0.39 -7.67
N THR A 123 -1.35 0.66 -7.26
CA THR A 123 -2.40 1.21 -8.12
C THR A 123 -2.56 2.73 -8.00
N ILE A 124 -2.69 3.26 -6.78
CA ILE A 124 -2.88 4.71 -6.53
C ILE A 124 -1.61 5.40 -6.05
N GLY A 125 -0.52 4.67 -5.80
CA GLY A 125 0.77 5.21 -5.38
C GLY A 125 0.96 5.36 -3.87
N ASP A 126 2.21 5.27 -3.42
CA ASP A 126 2.67 5.40 -2.03
C ASP A 126 2.07 6.63 -1.32
N GLU A 127 2.17 7.80 -1.95
CA GLU A 127 1.74 9.08 -1.37
C GLU A 127 0.23 9.11 -1.07
N ASN A 128 -0.58 8.45 -1.90
CA ASN A 128 -2.02 8.41 -1.72
C ASN A 128 -2.43 7.36 -0.67
N VAL A 129 -1.68 6.25 -0.57
CA VAL A 129 -1.85 5.27 0.51
C VAL A 129 -1.47 5.88 1.86
N GLU A 130 -0.38 6.64 1.96
CA GLU A 130 0.01 7.32 3.20
C GLU A 130 -1.09 8.27 3.70
N LYS A 131 -1.71 9.05 2.81
CA LYS A 131 -2.87 9.89 3.15
C LYS A 131 -4.05 9.08 3.71
N ILE A 132 -4.32 7.91 3.15
CA ILE A 132 -5.37 7.01 3.64
C ILE A 132 -5.03 6.46 5.03
N GLU A 133 -3.76 6.15 5.29
CA GLU A 133 -3.31 5.70 6.60
C GLU A 133 -3.46 6.81 7.64
N GLU A 134 -3.05 8.04 7.32
CA GLU A 134 -3.26 9.19 8.20
C GLU A 134 -4.75 9.42 8.50
N MET A 135 -5.63 9.31 7.50
CA MET A 135 -7.08 9.44 7.71
C MET A 135 -7.59 8.38 8.68
N LYS A 136 -7.12 7.14 8.54
CA LYS A 136 -7.47 6.03 9.43
C LYS A 136 -6.96 6.24 10.86
N GLU A 137 -5.76 6.80 11.03
CA GLU A 137 -5.19 7.16 12.35
C GLU A 137 -5.96 8.31 13.00
N LYS A 138 -6.39 9.30 12.21
CA LYS A 138 -7.25 10.41 12.64
C LYS A 138 -8.70 9.98 12.95
N GLY A 139 -9.01 8.69 12.80
CA GLY A 139 -10.33 8.14 13.13
C GLY A 139 -11.41 8.45 12.09
N VAL A 140 -11.04 8.87 10.89
CA VAL A 140 -11.97 9.13 9.78
C VAL A 140 -12.77 7.87 9.46
N SER A 141 -14.03 8.04 9.07
CA SER A 141 -14.90 6.89 8.80
C SER A 141 -14.42 6.10 7.56
N ASN A 142 -14.67 4.79 7.57
CA ASN A 142 -14.33 3.94 6.41
C ASN A 142 -15.04 4.40 5.12
N ASP A 143 -16.22 5.04 5.23
CA ASP A 143 -16.96 5.53 4.07
C ASP A 143 -16.33 6.79 3.48
N GLU A 144 -15.86 7.72 4.32
CA GLU A 144 -15.08 8.88 3.88
C GLU A 144 -13.71 8.47 3.31
N ILE A 145 -13.06 7.47 3.92
CA ILE A 145 -11.82 6.89 3.36
C ILE A 145 -12.10 6.25 2.00
N ALA A 146 -13.21 5.51 1.86
CA ALA A 146 -13.58 4.90 0.59
C ALA A 146 -13.89 5.95 -0.49
N ALA A 147 -14.53 7.07 -0.14
CA ALA A 147 -14.73 8.19 -1.05
C ALA A 147 -13.39 8.79 -1.51
N LYS A 148 -12.44 8.97 -0.58
CA LYS A 148 -11.11 9.48 -0.92
C LYS A 148 -10.32 8.52 -1.83
N VAL A 149 -10.42 7.22 -1.58
CA VAL A 149 -9.85 6.19 -2.47
C VAL A 149 -10.45 6.29 -3.87
N GLN A 150 -11.76 6.48 -3.98
CA GLN A 150 -12.45 6.62 -5.26
C GLN A 150 -11.95 7.84 -6.04
N GLU A 151 -11.75 9.00 -5.38
CA GLU A 151 -11.14 10.19 -5.99
C GLU A 151 -9.75 9.89 -6.58
N PHE A 152 -8.88 9.20 -5.82
CA PHE A 152 -7.55 8.82 -6.32
C PHE A 152 -7.61 7.86 -7.51
N ILE A 153 -8.61 6.99 -7.57
CA ILE A 153 -8.81 6.06 -8.69
C ILE A 153 -9.29 6.81 -9.93
N GLU A 154 -10.10 7.85 -9.77
CA GLU A 154 -10.61 8.66 -10.87
C GLU A 154 -9.50 9.45 -11.58
N GLU A 155 -8.45 9.84 -10.84
CA GLU A 155 -7.24 10.49 -11.35
C GLU A 155 -6.34 9.53 -12.18
N ILE A 156 -6.57 8.21 -12.13
CA ILE A 156 -5.81 7.24 -12.93
C ILE A 156 -6.23 7.35 -14.40
N THR A 157 -5.26 7.63 -15.27
CA THR A 157 -5.46 7.75 -16.73
C THR A 157 -5.38 6.42 -17.48
N ASP A 158 -4.76 5.40 -16.90
CA ASP A 158 -4.68 4.05 -17.47
C ASP A 158 -5.95 3.26 -17.14
N GLU A 159 -6.79 3.02 -18.15
CA GLU A 159 -8.08 2.31 -18.01
C GLU A 159 -7.95 0.90 -17.41
N LYS A 160 -6.87 0.17 -17.70
CA LYS A 160 -6.65 -1.18 -17.14
C LYS A 160 -6.30 -1.08 -15.66
N LYS A 161 -5.43 -0.14 -15.29
CA LYS A 161 -5.09 0.11 -13.88
C LYS A 161 -6.27 0.67 -13.10
N LYS A 162 -7.05 1.57 -13.69
CA LYS A 162 -8.28 2.12 -13.11
C LYS A 162 -9.29 1.02 -12.82
N ALA A 163 -9.56 0.15 -13.79
CA ALA A 163 -10.45 -0.99 -13.59
C ALA A 163 -9.92 -1.98 -12.52
N MET A 164 -8.60 -2.16 -12.42
CA MET A 164 -7.99 -2.97 -11.36
C MET A 164 -8.15 -2.31 -9.98
N ALA A 165 -7.90 -1.02 -9.88
CA ALA A 165 -8.00 -0.24 -8.66
C ALA A 165 -9.46 -0.17 -8.15
N LEU A 166 -10.44 -0.02 -9.06
CA LEU A 166 -11.87 -0.11 -8.71
C LEU A 166 -12.21 -1.46 -8.06
N ARG A 167 -11.76 -2.58 -8.66
CA ARG A 167 -12.00 -3.91 -8.08
C ARG A 167 -11.33 -4.08 -6.72
N ALA A 168 -10.06 -3.67 -6.61
CA ALA A 168 -9.31 -3.74 -5.36
C ALA A 168 -9.97 -2.89 -4.26
N SER A 169 -10.38 -1.66 -4.57
CA SER A 169 -11.03 -0.76 -3.61
C SER A 169 -12.35 -1.32 -3.08
N ALA A 170 -13.16 -1.94 -3.93
CA ALA A 170 -14.41 -2.58 -3.53
C ALA A 170 -14.16 -3.76 -2.56
N ALA A 171 -13.18 -4.62 -2.87
CA ALA A 171 -12.78 -5.72 -2.00
C ALA A 171 -12.24 -5.20 -0.65
N CYS A 172 -11.38 -4.18 -0.69
CA CYS A 172 -10.77 -3.59 0.50
C CYS A 172 -11.80 -2.88 1.39
N LYS A 173 -12.78 -2.19 0.81
CA LYS A 173 -13.89 -1.60 1.56
C LYS A 173 -14.63 -2.69 2.36
N LYS A 174 -14.91 -3.84 1.74
CA LYS A 174 -15.57 -4.97 2.41
C LYS A 174 -14.73 -5.49 3.58
N ILE A 175 -13.43 -5.74 3.37
CA ILE A 175 -12.51 -6.21 4.42
C ILE A 175 -12.45 -5.23 5.60
N HIS A 176 -12.26 -3.92 5.33
CA HIS A 176 -12.17 -2.88 6.36
C HIS A 176 -13.49 -2.64 7.11
N SER A 177 -14.65 -2.83 6.46
CA SER A 177 -15.97 -2.72 7.10
C SER A 177 -16.23 -3.86 8.09
N ILE A 178 -15.78 -5.09 7.76
CA ILE A 178 -16.00 -6.28 8.59
C ILE A 178 -15.14 -6.19 9.86
N THR A 179 -13.90 -5.69 9.79
CA THR A 179 -13.06 -5.59 10.99
C THR A 179 -13.56 -4.56 12.01
N LYS A 180 -14.36 -3.55 11.61
CA LYS A 180 -14.95 -2.58 12.56
C LYS A 180 -15.92 -3.27 13.54
N ARG A 181 -16.57 -4.37 13.14
CA ARG A 181 -17.42 -5.20 14.03
C ARG A 181 -16.61 -6.03 15.02
N PHE A 182 -15.38 -6.42 14.67
CA PHE A 182 -14.48 -7.14 15.56
C PHE A 182 -13.81 -6.25 16.60
N ARG A 183 -13.57 -4.95 16.31
CA ARG A 183 -12.93 -4.01 17.26
C ARG A 183 -13.65 -3.84 18.60
N ARG A 184 -14.95 -4.11 18.70
CA ARG A 184 -15.65 -4.11 20.00
C ARG A 184 -15.26 -5.31 20.89
N ASN A 185 -14.75 -6.40 20.31
CA ASN A 185 -14.26 -7.58 21.04
C ASN A 185 -12.73 -7.79 20.94
N LEU A 186 -12.04 -7.15 19.99
CA LEU A 186 -10.60 -7.34 19.74
C LEU A 186 -9.69 -6.43 20.57
N HIS A 187 -10.22 -5.45 21.31
CA HIS A 187 -9.42 -4.67 22.27
C HIS A 187 -8.76 -5.56 23.33
N HIS A 188 -9.25 -6.79 23.50
CA HIS A 188 -8.70 -7.75 24.44
C HIS A 188 -7.59 -8.65 23.83
N HIS A 189 -7.42 -8.68 22.51
CA HIS A 189 -6.41 -9.50 21.85
C HIS A 189 -5.15 -8.72 21.44
N ASP A 190 -5.28 -7.47 20.98
CA ASP A 190 -4.11 -6.62 20.69
C ASP A 190 -3.31 -6.33 21.98
N HIS A 191 -3.99 -6.01 23.09
CA HIS A 191 -3.34 -5.84 24.39
C HIS A 191 -2.67 -7.12 24.91
N LYS A 192 -3.28 -8.30 24.64
CA LYS A 192 -2.71 -9.59 25.04
C LYS A 192 -1.49 -9.96 24.22
N PHE A 193 -1.40 -9.54 22.95
CA PHE A 193 -0.24 -9.78 22.11
C PHE A 193 0.94 -8.87 22.50
N GLU A 194 0.68 -7.58 22.79
CA GLU A 194 1.69 -6.68 23.36
C GLU A 194 2.14 -7.14 24.75
N GLU A 195 1.22 -7.54 25.64
CA GLU A 195 1.59 -8.14 26.94
C GLU A 195 2.35 -9.46 26.79
N ALA A 196 2.00 -10.30 25.81
CA ALA A 196 2.69 -11.56 25.57
C ALA A 196 4.10 -11.35 24.99
N MET A 197 4.27 -10.39 24.06
CA MET A 197 5.59 -10.00 23.57
C MET A 197 6.43 -9.33 24.65
N GLN A 198 5.83 -8.48 25.48
CA GLN A 198 6.53 -7.83 26.59
C GLN A 198 6.97 -8.86 27.65
N LYS A 199 6.10 -9.84 27.99
CA LYS A 199 6.44 -10.94 28.90
C LYS A 199 7.52 -11.86 28.36
N PHE A 200 7.48 -12.17 27.05
CA PHE A 200 8.49 -12.97 26.38
C PHE A 200 9.86 -12.27 26.39
N LEU A 201 9.88 -10.95 26.14
CA LEU A 201 11.11 -10.14 26.20
C LEU A 201 11.70 -10.07 27.63
N THR A 202 10.86 -10.02 28.67
CA THR A 202 11.33 -10.00 30.08
C THR A 202 11.73 -11.37 30.64
N LEU A 203 11.45 -12.47 29.92
CA LEU A 203 11.84 -13.84 30.32
C LEU A 203 13.17 -14.28 29.69
N VAL A 204 13.71 -13.48 28.76
CA VAL A 204 14.94 -13.74 28.01
C VAL A 204 16.11 -12.87 28.51
N GLU A 205 15.88 -12.05 29.54
CA GLU A 205 16.90 -11.43 30.39
C GLU A 205 16.95 -12.11 31.76
#